data_AF-A0A2E5XWC5-F1
#
_entry.id   AF-A0A2E5XWC5-F1
#
_cell.length_a   1.000
_cell.length_b   1.000
_cell.length_c   1.000
_cell.angle_alpha   90.00
_cell.angle_beta   90.00
_cell.angle_gamma   90.00
#
_symmetry.space_group_name_H-M   'P 1'
#
loop_
_entity.id
_entity.type
_entity.pdbx_description
1 polymer ?
#
loop_
_entity_poly.entity_id
_entity_poly.type
_entity_poly.pdbx_seq_one_letter_code
_entity_poly.pdbx_strand_id
1 'polypeptide(L)'
;MLSPIFLIPFVIFSCSTSPLPTPKKIIMPPTKTSRPDLIKENVYSRGFLTAYDVWEFLRLSPSEIEVLDMFGLPDSVWLDERETTKFLYYYINQMKDYNTIEISAKTDSVSGFEWD
;
A
#
# COMPACT_ATOMS: atom_id res chain seq x y z
N MET A 1 -42.26 29.36 53.65
CA MET A 1 -41.89 30.08 52.41
C MET A 1 -40.60 29.46 51.88
N LEU A 2 -40.55 29.20 50.57
CA LEU A 2 -39.56 28.38 49.88
C LEU A 2 -38.13 28.96 49.91
N SER A 3 -37.17 28.03 49.87
CA SER A 3 -35.71 28.21 49.76
C SER A 3 -35.27 28.83 48.42
N PRO A 4 -34.01 29.29 48.30
CA PRO A 4 -33.24 28.95 47.11
C PRO A 4 -31.93 28.25 47.50
N ILE A 5 -31.88 26.95 47.25
CA ILE A 5 -30.63 26.18 47.17
C ILE A 5 -29.93 26.65 45.90
N PHE A 6 -28.78 27.32 46.06
CA PHE A 6 -27.90 27.65 44.94
C PHE A 6 -27.28 26.36 44.38
N LEU A 7 -27.84 25.85 43.28
CA LEU A 7 -27.24 24.81 42.47
C LEU A 7 -26.17 25.46 41.57
N ILE A 8 -24.90 25.29 41.93
CA ILE A 8 -23.77 25.59 41.03
C ILE A 8 -23.72 24.44 40.01
N PRO A 9 -23.90 24.67 38.69
CA PRO A 9 -23.63 23.63 37.72
C PRO A 9 -22.11 23.50 37.58
N PHE A 10 -21.57 22.41 38.11
CA PHE A 10 -20.20 21.97 37.86
C PHE A 10 -20.14 21.53 36.39
N VAL A 11 -19.76 22.44 35.48
CA VAL A 11 -19.51 22.10 34.08
C VAL A 11 -18.19 21.32 34.02
N ILE A 12 -18.28 20.01 34.18
CA ILE A 12 -17.21 19.08 33.87
C ILE A 12 -17.01 19.10 32.35
N PHE A 13 -16.03 19.89 31.90
CA PHE A 13 -15.46 19.77 30.57
C PHE A 13 -14.78 18.39 30.48
N SER A 14 -15.56 17.35 30.18
CA SER A 14 -15.03 16.08 29.71
C SER A 14 -14.34 16.35 28.38
N CYS A 15 -13.01 16.37 28.41
CA CYS A 15 -12.19 16.33 27.22
C CYS A 15 -12.36 14.94 26.60
N SER A 16 -13.35 14.79 25.71
CA SER A 16 -13.46 13.62 24.84
C SER A 16 -12.38 13.71 23.77
N THR A 17 -11.14 13.42 24.15
CA THR A 17 -10.10 13.06 23.18
C THR A 17 -10.53 11.75 22.54
N SER A 18 -11.06 11.84 21.31
CA SER A 18 -11.24 10.68 20.43
C SER A 18 -9.95 9.84 20.45
N PRO A 19 -10.05 8.51 20.56
CA PRO A 19 -8.86 7.66 20.56
C PRO A 19 -8.05 7.95 19.29
N LEU A 20 -6.76 8.25 19.48
CA LEU A 20 -5.83 8.44 18.36
C LEU A 20 -5.94 7.20 17.46
N PRO A 21 -6.12 7.34 16.14
CA PRO A 21 -6.16 6.19 15.25
C PRO A 21 -4.88 5.40 15.42
N THR A 22 -5.01 4.13 15.78
CA THR A 22 -3.89 3.21 15.95
C THR A 22 -3.11 3.17 14.64
N PRO A 23 -1.77 3.30 14.65
CA PRO A 23 -0.98 3.19 13.43
C PRO A 23 -1.31 1.89 12.71
N LYS A 24 -1.79 1.98 11.47
CA LYS A 24 -2.07 0.80 10.65
C LYS A 24 -0.74 0.09 10.43
N LYS A 25 -0.62 -1.15 10.91
CA LYS A 25 0.60 -1.95 10.72
C LYS A 25 0.85 -2.12 9.23
N ILE A 26 2.03 -1.73 8.77
CA ILE A 26 2.46 -1.91 7.39
C ILE A 26 2.83 -3.38 7.20
N ILE A 27 2.26 -3.99 6.15
CA ILE A 27 2.53 -5.37 5.76
C ILE A 27 3.30 -5.32 4.46
N MET A 28 4.45 -5.99 4.42
CA MET A 28 5.28 -6.11 3.22
C MET A 28 4.82 -7.32 2.40
N PRO A 29 4.64 -7.17 1.07
CA PRO A 29 4.32 -8.31 0.23
C PRO A 29 5.50 -9.30 0.17
N PRO A 30 5.23 -10.59 -0.04
CA PRO A 30 6.29 -11.58 -0.22
C PRO A 30 7.04 -11.34 -1.54
N THR A 31 8.28 -11.81 -1.60
CA THR A 31 9.12 -11.78 -2.81
C THR A 31 9.23 -13.18 -3.39
N LYS A 32 9.67 -13.26 -4.66
CA LYS A 32 10.01 -14.54 -5.29
C LYS A 32 10.98 -15.37 -4.46
N THR A 33 11.96 -14.73 -3.82
CA THR A 33 12.95 -15.41 -2.98
C THR A 33 12.36 -15.88 -1.64
N SER A 34 11.48 -15.10 -1.01
CA SER A 34 10.93 -15.47 0.29
C SER A 34 9.80 -16.50 0.21
N ARG A 35 9.03 -16.50 -0.89
CA ARG A 35 7.91 -17.43 -1.14
C ARG A 35 7.95 -18.00 -2.56
N PRO A 36 8.96 -18.82 -2.89
CA PRO A 36 9.06 -19.43 -4.22
C PRO A 36 7.88 -20.37 -4.51
N ASP A 37 7.24 -20.92 -3.48
CA ASP A 37 6.04 -21.75 -3.56
C ASP A 37 4.81 -21.03 -4.12
N LEU A 38 4.80 -19.69 -4.07
CA LEU A 38 3.70 -18.85 -4.54
C LEU A 38 3.92 -18.33 -5.97
N ILE A 39 5.07 -18.59 -6.59
CA ILE A 39 5.34 -18.19 -7.97
C ILE A 39 4.45 -19.00 -8.90
N LYS A 40 3.61 -18.31 -9.68
CA LYS A 40 2.67 -18.90 -10.65
C LYS A 40 2.69 -18.09 -11.92
N GLU A 41 2.26 -18.69 -13.03
CA GLU A 41 1.98 -17.94 -14.24
C GLU A 41 0.84 -16.93 -14.01
N ASN A 42 1.02 -15.72 -14.52
CA ASN A 42 0.04 -14.65 -14.50
C ASN A 42 -0.16 -14.09 -15.91
N VAL A 43 -0.93 -13.01 -16.05
CA VAL A 43 -1.23 -12.42 -17.37
C VAL A 43 0.04 -11.79 -17.96
N TYR A 44 0.85 -11.14 -17.12
CA TYR A 44 2.10 -10.53 -17.54
C TYR A 44 3.15 -11.57 -17.99
N SER A 45 3.39 -12.61 -17.20
CA SER A 45 4.40 -13.65 -17.49
C SER A 45 4.07 -14.47 -18.74
N ARG A 46 2.80 -14.50 -19.16
CA ARG A 46 2.36 -15.14 -20.41
C ARG A 46 2.56 -14.27 -21.65
N GLY A 47 3.03 -13.03 -21.47
CA GLY A 47 3.31 -12.11 -22.59
C GLY A 47 2.04 -11.54 -23.24
N PHE A 48 0.92 -11.52 -22.51
CA PHE A 48 -0.36 -11.01 -23.03
C PHE A 48 -0.53 -9.51 -22.86
N LEU A 49 0.39 -8.82 -22.18
CA LEU A 49 0.33 -7.39 -21.93
C LEU A 49 1.38 -6.66 -22.78
N THR A 50 0.94 -5.62 -23.47
CA THR A 50 1.84 -4.62 -24.05
C THR A 50 2.29 -3.63 -22.99
N ALA A 51 3.33 -2.84 -23.28
CA ALA A 51 3.75 -1.74 -22.40
C ALA A 51 2.62 -0.72 -22.17
N TYR A 52 1.74 -0.51 -23.16
CA TYR A 52 0.58 0.37 -23.02
C TYR A 52 -0.45 -0.20 -22.04
N ASP A 53 -0.73 -1.51 -22.11
CA ASP A 53 -1.68 -2.17 -21.19
C ASP A 53 -1.18 -2.06 -19.74
N VAL A 54 0.13 -2.23 -19.53
CA VAL A 54 0.75 -2.05 -18.22
C VAL A 54 0.62 -0.60 -17.73
N TRP A 55 0.95 0.36 -18.58
CA TRP A 55 0.83 1.78 -18.24
C TRP A 55 -0.62 2.17 -17.92
N GLU A 56 -1.58 1.69 -18.71
CA GLU A 56 -3.01 1.93 -18.50
C GLU A 56 -3.46 1.35 -17.16
N PHE A 57 -3.11 0.10 -16.87
CA PHE A 57 -3.41 -0.55 -15.59
C PHE A 57 -2.84 0.23 -14.40
N LEU A 58 -1.55 0.53 -14.41
CA LEU A 58 -0.88 1.19 -13.28
C LEU A 58 -1.39 2.61 -13.05
N ARG A 59 -1.73 3.36 -14.11
CA ARG A 59 -2.26 4.73 -14.00
C ARG A 59 -3.65 4.78 -13.34
N LEU A 60 -4.39 3.67 -13.34
CA LEU A 60 -5.67 3.57 -12.63
C LEU A 60 -5.52 3.42 -11.10
N SER A 61 -4.29 3.48 -10.59
CA SER A 61 -3.98 3.38 -9.15
C SER A 61 -4.50 2.07 -8.51
N PRO A 62 -4.20 0.89 -9.09
CA PRO A 62 -4.66 -0.38 -8.56
C PRO A 62 -4.11 -0.64 -7.16
N SER A 63 -4.76 -1.50 -6.40
CA SER A 63 -4.31 -1.96 -5.09
C SER A 63 -3.06 -2.84 -5.18
N GLU A 64 -2.34 -2.99 -4.06
CA GLU A 64 -1.18 -3.91 -3.99
C GLU A 64 -1.54 -5.32 -4.43
N ILE A 65 -2.72 -5.82 -4.03
CA ILE A 65 -3.14 -7.17 -4.40
C ILE A 65 -3.42 -7.31 -5.90
N GLU A 66 -4.02 -6.29 -6.53
CA GLU A 66 -4.25 -6.29 -7.97
C GLU A 66 -2.92 -6.24 -8.76
N VAL A 67 -1.93 -5.50 -8.26
CA VAL A 67 -0.56 -5.50 -8.81
C VAL A 67 0.05 -6.89 -8.71
N LEU A 68 -0.03 -7.54 -7.54
CA LEU A 68 0.51 -8.89 -7.36
C LEU A 68 -0.22 -9.94 -8.21
N ASP A 69 -1.52 -9.79 -8.43
CA ASP A 69 -2.30 -10.67 -9.30
C ASP A 69 -1.93 -10.49 -10.79
N MET A 70 -1.68 -9.25 -11.22
CA MET A 70 -1.30 -8.95 -12.61
C MET A 70 0.14 -9.33 -12.93
N PHE A 71 1.09 -8.94 -12.09
CA PHE A 71 2.55 -9.07 -12.35
C PHE A 71 3.21 -10.24 -11.60
N GLY A 72 2.55 -10.78 -10.59
CA GLY A 72 3.14 -11.76 -9.69
C GLY A 72 3.99 -11.13 -8.59
N LEU A 73 4.71 -11.97 -7.86
CA LEU A 73 5.58 -11.52 -6.78
C LEU A 73 6.76 -10.70 -7.32
N PRO A 74 7.15 -9.61 -6.66
CA PRO A 74 8.35 -8.84 -6.99
C PRO A 74 9.62 -9.61 -6.65
N ASP A 75 10.72 -9.23 -7.30
CA ASP A 75 12.06 -9.75 -7.01
C ASP A 75 12.60 -9.20 -5.69
N SER A 76 12.33 -7.92 -5.39
CA SER A 76 12.64 -7.30 -4.11
C SER A 76 11.61 -6.25 -3.72
N VAL A 77 11.53 -5.99 -2.41
CA VAL A 77 10.61 -4.99 -1.85
C VAL A 77 11.37 -4.16 -0.83
N TRP A 78 11.17 -2.84 -0.88
CA TRP A 78 11.73 -1.90 0.08
C TRP A 78 10.63 -0.97 0.63
N LEU A 79 10.76 -0.52 1.88
CA LEU A 79 9.90 0.49 2.49
C LEU A 79 10.75 1.73 2.74
N ASP A 80 10.27 2.91 2.37
CA ASP A 80 11.00 4.15 2.67
C ASP A 80 11.14 4.39 4.17
N GLU A 81 12.13 5.20 4.54
CA GLU A 81 12.42 5.54 5.94
C GLU A 81 11.24 6.24 6.65
N ARG A 82 10.34 6.86 5.89
CA ARG A 82 9.15 7.53 6.42
C ARG A 82 7.94 6.62 6.52
N GLU A 83 8.07 5.34 6.14
CA GLU A 83 6.99 4.36 6.18
C GLU A 83 5.74 4.80 5.39
N THR A 84 5.95 5.52 4.29
CA THR A 84 4.90 6.06 3.42
C THR A 84 4.74 5.31 2.10
N THR A 85 5.80 4.69 1.58
CA THR A 85 5.82 4.08 0.25
C THR A 85 6.61 2.78 0.26
N LYS A 86 5.98 1.71 -0.23
CA LYS A 86 6.65 0.45 -0.56
C LYS A 86 7.07 0.50 -2.02
N PHE A 87 8.29 0.06 -2.32
CA PHE A 87 8.81 -0.06 -3.67
C PHE A 87 8.89 -1.53 -4.03
N LEU A 88 8.19 -1.93 -5.09
CA LEU A 88 8.21 -3.28 -5.64
C LEU A 88 9.08 -3.28 -6.89
N TYR A 89 10.14 -4.08 -6.90
CA TYR A 89 11.07 -4.17 -8.00
C TYR A 89 10.88 -5.47 -8.79
N TYR A 90 10.77 -5.34 -10.12
CA TYR A 90 10.61 -6.44 -11.07
C TYR A 90 11.77 -6.44 -12.07
N TYR A 91 12.61 -7.47 -12.01
CA TYR A 91 13.82 -7.55 -12.81
C TYR A 91 13.54 -7.84 -14.29
N ILE A 92 14.11 -7.04 -15.17
CA ILE A 92 14.04 -7.14 -16.63
C ILE A 92 15.32 -7.80 -17.14
N ASN A 93 15.26 -9.10 -17.41
CA ASN A 93 16.46 -9.87 -17.77
C ASN A 93 17.12 -9.40 -19.08
N GLN A 94 16.36 -8.83 -20.02
CA GLN A 94 16.83 -8.35 -21.32
C GLN A 94 17.65 -7.07 -21.19
N MET A 95 17.25 -6.16 -20.31
CA MET A 95 17.90 -4.87 -20.10
C MET A 95 18.90 -4.88 -18.94
N LYS A 96 18.85 -5.92 -18.09
CA LYS A 96 19.62 -6.00 -16.84
C LYS A 96 19.28 -4.85 -15.88
N ASP A 97 18.00 -4.50 -15.84
CA ASP A 97 17.47 -3.40 -15.04
C ASP A 97 16.18 -3.81 -14.29
N TYR A 98 15.54 -2.89 -13.58
CA TYR A 98 14.33 -3.12 -12.81
C TYR A 98 13.22 -2.15 -13.17
N ASN A 99 12.02 -2.70 -13.41
CA ASN A 99 10.79 -1.93 -13.31
C ASN A 99 10.45 -1.72 -11.84
N THR A 100 9.91 -0.54 -11.52
CA THR A 100 9.57 -0.14 -10.15
C THR A 100 8.11 0.25 -10.07
N ILE A 101 7.39 -0.30 -9.09
CA ILE A 101 6.03 0.12 -8.74
C ILE A 101 6.04 0.64 -7.31
N GLU A 102 5.54 1.85 -7.11
CA GLU A 102 5.39 2.48 -5.80
C GLU A 102 3.98 2.24 -5.27
N ILE A 103 3.88 1.67 -4.07
CA ILE A 103 2.61 1.44 -3.36
C ILE A 103 2.58 2.33 -2.11
N SER A 104 1.56 3.19 -2.01
CA SER A 104 1.32 3.98 -0.81
C SER A 104 0.99 3.06 0.36
N ALA A 105 1.80 3.10 1.42
CA ALA A 105 1.57 2.33 2.65
C ALA A 105 0.31 2.79 3.41
N LYS A 106 -0.21 3.98 3.08
CA LYS A 106 -1.43 4.55 3.68
C LYS A 106 -2.70 4.02 3.01
N THR A 107 -2.71 4.03 1.67
CA THR A 107 -3.90 3.69 0.87
C THR A 107 -3.89 2.28 0.32
N ASP A 108 -2.72 1.61 0.33
CA ASP A 108 -2.51 0.28 -0.24
C ASP A 108 -2.76 0.23 -1.76
N SER A 109 -2.44 1.33 -2.44
CA SER A 109 -2.64 1.52 -3.89
C SER A 109 -1.40 2.12 -4.54
N VAL A 110 -1.25 1.88 -5.84
CA VAL A 110 -0.17 2.45 -6.66
C VAL A 110 -0.20 3.97 -6.56
N SER A 111 0.96 4.55 -6.22
CA SER A 111 1.19 5.98 -6.14
C SER A 111 2.15 6.50 -7.23
N GLY A 112 2.89 5.61 -7.88
CA GLY A 112 3.87 5.93 -8.91
C GLY A 112 4.45 4.65 -9.53
N PHE A 113 5.11 4.78 -10.67
CA PHE A 113 5.81 3.67 -11.32
C PHE A 113 6.82 4.16 -12.36
N GLU A 114 7.85 3.35 -12.58
CA GLU A 114 8.82 3.45 -13.66
C GLU A 114 8.80 2.10 -14.40
N TRP A 115 8.55 2.14 -15.71
CA TRP A 115 8.30 0.95 -16.50
C TRP A 115 8.91 1.05 -17.90
N ASP A 116 9.91 0.19 -18.16
CA ASP A 116 10.66 0.05 -19.41
C ASP A 116 10.42 -1.31 -20.11
#